data_AF-A0A925A957-F1
#
_entry.id   AF-A0A925A957-F1
#
_cell.length_a   1.000
_cell.length_b   1.000
_cell.length_c   1.000
_cell.angle_alpha   90.00
_cell.angle_beta   90.00
_cell.angle_gamma   90.00
#
_symmetry.space_group_name_H-M   'P 1'
#
loop_
_entity.id
_entity.type
_entity.pdbx_description
1 polymer ?
#
loop_
_entity_poly.entity_id
_entity_poly.type
_entity_poly.pdbx_seq_one_letter_code
_entity_poly.pdbx_strand_id
1 'polypeptide(L)'
;MRLLPILPAAVAAAISLAAPGAALADSPVVIDGGDDDMRDTLHELLPDRDAPTSLFDAERIGEEAAGRAMVWLRSEGYYGAIVTPEATEAPPVARLVIEPGPRFSFAASQLEYAGSAPDAGTALQAQRALAIVPPG
;
A
#
# COMPACT_ATOMS: atom_id res chain seq x y z
N MET A 1 53.65 -56.69 25.22
CA MET A 1 53.09 -56.66 23.84
C MET A 1 51.88 -55.74 23.86
N ARG A 2 52.01 -54.53 23.30
CA ARG A 2 51.35 -54.05 22.06
C ARG A 2 49.98 -53.39 22.35
N LEU A 3 49.90 -52.05 22.31
CA LEU A 3 49.47 -51.19 21.17
C LEU A 3 47.93 -51.19 21.03
N LEU A 4 47.23 -50.17 21.54
CA LEU A 4 46.77 -48.92 20.88
C LEU A 4 45.21 -48.98 20.67
N PRO A 5 44.53 -47.81 20.57
CA PRO A 5 43.17 -47.53 20.97
C PRO A 5 42.20 -47.55 19.78
N ILE A 6 40.89 -47.50 20.05
CA ILE A 6 39.91 -47.10 19.02
C ILE A 6 38.97 -46.05 19.61
N LEU A 7 38.98 -44.91 18.92
CA LEU A 7 38.30 -43.63 19.14
C LEU A 7 36.75 -43.72 19.04
N PRO A 8 36.03 -42.66 19.48
CA PRO A 8 34.59 -42.64 19.71
C PRO A 8 33.80 -42.47 18.41
N ALA A 9 32.74 -43.25 18.24
CA ALA A 9 31.74 -43.00 17.20
C ALA A 9 30.75 -41.93 17.71
N ALA A 10 31.09 -40.67 17.46
CA ALA A 10 30.16 -39.55 17.59
C ALA A 10 29.05 -39.69 16.52
N VAL A 11 27.84 -40.04 16.95
CA VAL A 11 26.64 -39.95 16.09
C VAL A 11 26.15 -38.50 16.18
N ALA A 12 26.64 -37.66 15.28
CA ALA A 12 26.08 -36.34 15.03
C ALA A 12 24.77 -36.52 14.24
N ALA A 13 23.64 -36.47 14.94
CA ALA A 13 22.33 -36.33 14.30
C ALA A 13 22.24 -34.92 13.71
N ALA A 14 22.51 -34.80 12.40
CA ALA A 14 22.31 -33.56 11.66
C ALA A 14 20.81 -33.27 11.58
N ILE A 15 20.33 -32.37 12.45
CA ILE A 15 19.06 -31.68 12.24
C ILE A 15 19.31 -30.65 11.14
N SER A 16 19.09 -31.03 9.89
CA SER A 16 18.92 -30.09 8.80
C SER A 16 17.46 -30.12 8.38
N LEU A 17 16.58 -29.59 9.24
CA LEU A 17 15.31 -29.05 8.76
C LEU A 17 15.68 -27.76 8.02
N ALA A 18 15.85 -27.88 6.71
CA ALA A 18 15.78 -26.74 5.83
C ALA A 18 14.39 -26.13 6.01
N ALA A 19 14.31 -24.98 6.68
CA ALA A 19 13.14 -24.14 6.59
C ALA A 19 12.96 -23.78 5.10
N PRO A 20 11.79 -23.99 4.48
CA PRO A 20 11.52 -23.33 3.21
C PRO A 20 11.67 -21.83 3.46
N GLY A 21 12.50 -21.18 2.66
CA GLY A 21 12.71 -19.75 2.77
C GLY A 21 11.36 -19.05 2.70
N ALA A 22 11.08 -18.17 3.67
CA ALA A 22 10.05 -17.18 3.51
C ALA A 22 10.43 -16.37 2.28
N ALA A 23 9.77 -16.65 1.15
CA ALA A 23 9.78 -15.74 0.03
C ALA A 23 9.21 -14.41 0.55
N LEU A 24 9.91 -13.31 0.29
CA LEU A 24 9.43 -11.96 0.54
C LEU A 24 8.06 -11.85 -0.12
N ALA A 25 6.99 -11.87 0.69
CA ALA A 25 5.65 -12.02 0.17
C ALA A 25 5.10 -10.63 -0.18
N ASP A 26 5.41 -10.13 -1.36
CA ASP A 26 4.68 -8.98 -1.93
C ASP A 26 3.18 -9.29 -1.95
N SER A 27 2.34 -8.26 -1.85
CA SER A 27 0.90 -8.44 -1.88
C SER A 27 0.45 -9.17 -3.15
N PRO A 28 -0.35 -10.25 -3.05
CA PRO A 28 -0.75 -11.08 -4.21
C PRO A 28 -1.90 -10.45 -5.02
N VAL A 29 -2.29 -9.22 -4.68
CA VAL A 29 -3.42 -8.52 -5.30
C VAL A 29 -2.99 -7.96 -6.65
N VAL A 30 -3.69 -8.31 -7.71
CA VAL A 30 -3.47 -7.73 -9.04
C VAL A 30 -4.20 -6.39 -9.13
N ILE A 31 -3.53 -5.33 -9.57
CA ILE A 31 -4.12 -4.00 -9.69
C ILE A 31 -4.22 -3.61 -11.16
N ASP A 32 -5.45 -3.39 -11.62
CA ASP A 32 -5.78 -2.90 -12.95
C ASP A 32 -6.32 -1.47 -12.88
N GLY A 33 -5.83 -0.62 -13.79
CA GLY A 33 -6.19 0.81 -13.84
C GLY A 33 -5.23 1.71 -13.08
N GLY A 34 -5.42 3.03 -13.24
CA GLY A 34 -4.46 4.04 -12.81
C GLY A 34 -3.17 4.09 -13.62
N ASP A 35 -2.29 5.01 -13.24
CA ASP A 35 -0.93 5.10 -13.76
C ASP A 35 0.04 4.19 -12.98
N ASP A 36 1.27 4.09 -13.48
CA ASP A 36 2.28 3.18 -12.92
C ASP A 36 2.65 3.57 -11.48
N ASP A 37 2.85 4.86 -11.22
CA ASP A 37 3.18 5.39 -9.89
C ASP A 37 2.08 5.07 -8.86
N MET A 38 0.81 5.20 -9.27
CA MET A 38 -0.33 4.82 -8.44
C MET A 38 -0.33 3.33 -8.12
N ARG A 39 -0.09 2.48 -9.13
CA ARG A 39 -0.07 1.02 -8.93
C ARG A 39 1.07 0.61 -8.00
N ASP A 40 2.26 1.16 -8.18
CA ASP A 40 3.41 0.89 -7.33
C ASP A 40 3.14 1.32 -5.87
N THR A 41 2.61 2.53 -5.67
CA THR A 41 2.23 3.02 -4.34
C THR A 41 1.17 2.14 -3.69
N LEU A 42 0.19 1.66 -4.46
CA LEU A 42 -0.84 0.76 -3.94
C LEU A 42 -0.28 -0.62 -3.60
N HIS A 43 0.68 -1.15 -4.37
CA HIS A 43 1.37 -2.38 -4.01
C HIS A 43 2.14 -2.24 -2.69
N GLU A 44 2.83 -1.13 -2.46
CA GLU A 44 3.53 -0.83 -1.20
C GLU A 44 2.58 -0.62 -0.01
N LEU A 45 1.38 -0.09 -0.26
CA LEU A 45 0.35 0.13 0.76
C LEU A 45 -0.27 -1.19 1.26
N LEU A 46 -0.37 -2.18 0.38
CA LEU A 46 -1.01 -3.44 0.69
C LEU A 46 -0.08 -4.33 1.53
N PRO A 47 -0.61 -4.98 2.57
CA PRO A 47 0.23 -5.79 3.44
C PRO A 47 0.70 -7.07 2.74
N ASP A 48 1.94 -7.43 3.02
CA ASP A 48 2.54 -8.73 2.69
C ASP A 48 1.65 -9.88 3.17
N ARG A 49 1.36 -10.83 2.27
CA ARG A 49 0.56 -12.04 2.56
C ARG A 49 0.73 -13.09 1.48
N ASP A 50 0.45 -14.35 1.83
CA ASP A 50 0.42 -15.44 0.86
C ASP A 50 -0.71 -15.28 -0.16
N ALA A 51 -0.52 -15.85 -1.36
CA ALA A 51 -1.55 -15.91 -2.39
C ALA A 51 -2.81 -16.67 -1.90
N PRO A 52 -4.02 -16.27 -2.34
CA PRO A 52 -5.25 -16.94 -1.95
C PRO A 52 -5.25 -18.42 -2.35
N THR A 53 -5.87 -19.25 -1.52
CA THR A 53 -5.96 -20.71 -1.76
C THR A 53 -7.36 -21.15 -2.18
N SER A 54 -8.35 -20.27 -2.06
CA SER A 54 -9.75 -20.49 -2.39
C SER A 54 -10.40 -19.22 -2.93
N LEU A 55 -11.56 -19.35 -3.59
CA LEU A 55 -12.33 -18.19 -4.04
C LEU A 55 -12.69 -17.26 -2.89
N PHE A 56 -13.14 -17.81 -1.76
CA PHE A 56 -13.47 -17.03 -0.57
C PHE A 56 -12.26 -16.25 0.00
N ASP A 57 -11.06 -16.86 -0.04
CA ASP A 57 -9.84 -16.13 0.33
C ASP A 57 -9.58 -14.97 -0.63
N ALA A 58 -9.74 -15.19 -1.93
CA ALA A 58 -9.53 -14.15 -2.94
C ALA A 58 -10.53 -12.99 -2.79
N GLU A 59 -11.81 -13.28 -2.54
CA GLU A 59 -12.85 -12.28 -2.27
C GLU A 59 -12.50 -11.46 -1.03
N ARG A 60 -12.22 -12.13 0.10
CA ARG A 60 -11.85 -11.46 1.35
C ARG A 60 -10.61 -10.58 1.18
N ILE A 61 -9.57 -11.09 0.52
CA ILE A 61 -8.35 -10.32 0.27
C ILE A 61 -8.64 -9.12 -0.63
N GLY A 62 -9.45 -9.29 -1.68
CA GLY A 62 -9.86 -8.23 -2.59
C GLY A 62 -10.65 -7.12 -1.87
N GLU A 63 -11.63 -7.48 -1.03
CA GLU A 63 -12.42 -6.51 -0.27
C GLU A 63 -11.55 -5.70 0.72
N GLU A 64 -10.66 -6.36 1.46
CA GLU A 64 -9.72 -5.67 2.36
C GLU A 64 -8.81 -4.70 1.61
N ALA A 65 -8.31 -5.13 0.45
CA ALA A 65 -7.44 -4.32 -0.41
C ALA A 65 -8.19 -3.13 -1.01
N ALA A 66 -9.43 -3.34 -1.47
CA ALA A 66 -10.28 -2.28 -1.99
C ALA A 66 -10.55 -1.18 -0.96
N GLY A 67 -10.80 -1.57 0.30
CA GLY A 67 -10.98 -0.62 1.40
C GLY A 67 -9.73 0.26 1.63
N ARG A 68 -8.54 -0.34 1.61
CA ARG A 68 -7.26 0.38 1.77
C ARG A 68 -6.99 1.30 0.58
N ALA A 69 -7.13 0.80 -0.63
CA ALA A 69 -6.92 1.57 -1.86
C ALA A 69 -7.86 2.78 -1.92
N MET A 70 -9.15 2.61 -1.57
CA MET A 70 -10.13 3.69 -1.52
C MET A 70 -9.75 4.78 -0.50
N VAL A 71 -9.24 4.40 0.68
CA VAL A 71 -8.78 5.37 1.69
C VAL A 71 -7.59 6.19 1.19
N TRP A 72 -6.63 5.52 0.54
CA TRP A 72 -5.47 6.19 -0.03
C TRP A 72 -5.86 7.12 -1.18
N LEU A 73 -6.68 6.65 -2.13
CA LEU A 73 -7.17 7.44 -3.27
C LEU A 73 -7.86 8.73 -2.80
N ARG A 74 -8.68 8.67 -1.75
CA ARG A 74 -9.32 9.85 -1.16
C ARG A 74 -8.33 10.81 -0.51
N SER A 75 -7.27 10.29 0.10
CA SER A 75 -6.19 11.11 0.67
C SER A 75 -5.41 11.85 -0.43
N GLU A 76 -5.29 11.25 -1.61
CA GLU A 76 -4.68 11.87 -2.79
C GLU A 76 -5.61 12.83 -3.55
N GLY A 77 -6.89 12.93 -3.15
CA GLY A 77 -7.88 13.82 -3.76
C GLY A 77 -8.76 13.16 -4.82
N TYR A 78 -8.68 11.85 -5.02
CA TYR A 78 -9.56 11.09 -5.93
C TYR A 78 -10.89 10.74 -5.26
N TYR A 79 -11.71 11.75 -4.94
CA TYR A 79 -13.00 11.52 -4.28
C TYR A 79 -14.05 10.84 -5.18
N GLY A 80 -13.89 10.94 -6.49
CA GLY A 80 -14.73 10.27 -7.48
C GLY A 80 -14.26 8.88 -7.87
N ALA A 81 -13.24 8.32 -7.20
CA ALA A 81 -12.70 7.03 -7.57
C ALA A 81 -13.68 5.89 -7.32
N ILE A 82 -13.61 4.88 -8.18
CA ILE A 82 -14.29 3.59 -8.03
C ILE A 82 -13.21 2.53 -7.91
N VAL A 83 -13.33 1.67 -6.89
CA VAL A 83 -12.46 0.52 -6.68
C VAL A 83 -13.35 -0.71 -6.57
N THR A 84 -13.28 -1.57 -7.58
CA THR A 84 -14.09 -2.79 -7.66
C THR A 84 -13.21 -3.99 -7.35
N PRO A 85 -13.44 -4.70 -6.23
CA PRO A 85 -12.77 -5.97 -5.98
C PRO A 85 -13.37 -7.05 -6.87
N GLU A 86 -12.51 -7.84 -7.50
CA GLU A 86 -12.86 -9.01 -8.28
C GLU A 86 -12.08 -10.23 -7.79
N ALA A 87 -12.68 -11.41 -7.90
CA ALA A 87 -12.05 -12.66 -7.53
C ALA A 87 -12.28 -13.73 -8.60
N THR A 88 -11.26 -14.55 -8.85
CA THR A 88 -11.36 -15.75 -9.70
C THR A 88 -11.07 -16.98 -8.87
N GLU A 89 -11.57 -18.16 -9.27
CA GLU A 89 -11.43 -19.41 -8.51
C GLU A 89 -10.36 -20.37 -9.06
N ALA A 90 -10.06 -20.32 -10.36
CA ALA A 90 -9.20 -21.32 -11.03
C ALA A 90 -8.15 -20.67 -11.96
N PRO A 91 -7.01 -20.18 -11.43
CA PRO A 91 -6.61 -20.22 -10.01
C PRO A 91 -7.29 -19.14 -9.15
N PRO A 92 -7.26 -19.28 -7.81
CA PRO A 92 -7.69 -18.23 -6.89
C PRO A 92 -6.84 -16.97 -7.09
N VAL A 93 -7.47 -15.84 -7.42
CA VAL A 93 -6.78 -14.55 -7.59
C VAL A 93 -7.67 -13.43 -7.09
N ALA A 94 -7.11 -12.51 -6.30
CA ALA A 94 -7.74 -11.26 -5.93
C ALA A 94 -7.27 -10.15 -6.89
N ARG A 95 -8.20 -9.37 -7.42
CA ARG A 95 -7.94 -8.27 -8.36
C ARG A 95 -8.68 -7.01 -7.91
N LEU A 96 -8.05 -5.86 -8.11
CA LEU A 96 -8.70 -4.56 -8.00
C LEU A 96 -8.79 -3.93 -9.38
N VAL A 97 -10.00 -3.56 -9.78
CA VAL A 97 -10.23 -2.70 -10.94
C VAL A 97 -10.46 -1.28 -10.43
N ILE A 98 -9.55 -0.37 -10.77
CA ILE A 98 -9.53 1.00 -10.25
C ILE A 98 -9.80 2.00 -11.38
N GLU A 99 -10.82 2.82 -11.16
CA GLU A 99 -11.12 4.00 -11.97
C GLU A 99 -10.91 5.24 -11.09
N PRO A 100 -9.75 5.94 -11.17
CA PRO A 100 -9.44 7.04 -10.25
C PRO A 100 -10.38 8.24 -10.41
N GLY A 101 -10.90 8.45 -11.63
CA GLY A 101 -11.70 9.64 -11.95
C GLY A 101 -10.88 10.94 -11.86
N PRO A 102 -11.55 12.10 -11.76
CA PRO A 102 -10.87 13.38 -11.62
C PRO A 102 -10.23 13.52 -10.24
N ARG A 103 -8.99 14.03 -10.22
CA ARG A 103 -8.33 14.45 -8.99
C ARG A 103 -8.83 15.84 -8.59
N PHE A 104 -9.25 15.98 -7.34
CA PHE A 104 -9.61 17.28 -6.78
C PHE A 104 -8.35 18.10 -6.51
N SER A 105 -8.37 19.37 -6.90
CA SER A 105 -7.35 20.34 -6.59
C SER A 105 -7.89 21.40 -5.63
N PHE A 106 -6.97 22.07 -4.92
CA PHE A 106 -7.34 23.24 -4.13
C PHE A 106 -7.61 24.42 -5.05
N ALA A 107 -8.71 25.12 -4.81
CA ALA A 107 -8.91 26.45 -5.35
C ALA A 107 -7.98 27.45 -4.66
N ALA A 108 -7.85 28.65 -5.25
CA ALA A 108 -7.09 29.73 -4.62
C ALA A 108 -7.64 30.05 -3.22
N SER A 109 -6.75 30.11 -2.23
CA SER A 109 -7.10 30.42 -0.85
C SER A 109 -7.70 31.83 -0.72
N GLN A 110 -8.77 31.97 0.07
CA GLN A 110 -9.35 33.26 0.42
C GLN A 110 -9.10 33.56 1.89
N LEU A 111 -8.73 34.80 2.21
CA LEU A 111 -8.44 35.24 3.57
C LEU A 111 -9.42 36.34 3.97
N GLU A 112 -10.28 36.02 4.93
CA GLU A 112 -11.19 36.96 5.57
C GLU A 112 -10.76 37.20 7.02
N TYR A 113 -10.75 38.46 7.44
CA TYR A 113 -10.43 38.83 8.82
C TYR A 113 -11.70 39.05 9.61
N ALA A 114 -11.86 38.34 10.72
CA ALA A 114 -12.91 38.63 11.70
C ALA A 114 -12.55 39.93 12.45
N GLY A 115 -12.96 41.07 11.91
CA GLY A 115 -12.69 42.40 12.48
C GLY A 115 -12.00 43.35 11.51
N SER A 116 -11.32 44.37 12.04
CA SER A 116 -10.48 45.25 11.23
C SER A 116 -9.33 44.46 10.63
N ALA A 117 -9.16 44.55 9.32
CA ALA A 117 -7.99 43.99 8.64
C ALA A 117 -6.69 44.55 9.28
N PRO A 118 -5.64 43.74 9.39
CA PRO A 118 -4.35 44.20 9.85
C PRO A 118 -3.74 45.19 8.84
N ASP A 119 -2.61 45.81 9.20
CA ASP A 119 -1.90 46.70 8.29
C ASP A 119 -1.48 45.98 6.99
N ALA A 120 -1.21 46.75 5.93
CA ALA A 120 -0.92 46.22 4.61
C ALA A 120 0.31 45.29 4.58
N GLY A 121 1.31 45.53 5.42
CA GLY A 121 2.50 44.69 5.52
C GLY A 121 2.15 43.32 6.08
N THR A 122 1.43 43.29 7.20
CA THR A 122 0.94 42.07 7.84
C THR A 122 -0.03 41.29 6.93
N ALA A 123 -0.94 41.99 6.25
CA ALA A 123 -1.87 41.37 5.31
C ALA A 123 -1.16 40.69 4.13
N LEU A 124 -0.10 41.31 3.60
CA LEU A 124 0.72 40.73 2.53
C LEU A 124 1.47 39.49 3.00
N GLN A 125 2.01 39.50 4.22
CA GLN A 125 2.69 38.31 4.77
C GLN A 125 1.72 37.15 4.98
N ALA A 126 0.51 37.42 5.46
CA ALA A 126 -0.53 36.40 5.61
C ALA A 126 -0.93 35.78 4.26
N GLN A 127 -1.11 36.61 3.22
CA GLN A 127 -1.41 36.11 1.87
C GLN A 127 -0.26 35.25 1.30
N ARG A 128 1.00 35.66 1.51
CA ARG A 128 2.17 34.87 1.08
C ARG A 128 2.25 33.52 1.80
N ALA A 129 1.90 33.48 3.08
CA ALA A 129 1.88 32.25 3.85
C ALA A 129 0.79 31.28 3.34
N LEU A 130 -0.35 31.79 2.86
CA LEU A 130 -1.41 30.96 2.28
C LEU A 130 -1.09 30.46 0.87
N ALA A 131 -0.26 31.19 0.11
CA ALA A 131 0.16 30.81 -1.23
C ALA A 131 1.10 29.59 -1.29
N ILE A 132 1.46 28.99 -0.14
CA ILE A 132 2.31 27.78 -0.05
C ILE A 132 1.61 26.56 -0.67
N VAL A 133 0.27 26.52 -0.68
CA VAL A 133 -0.51 25.51 -1.41
C VAL A 133 -0.92 26.13 -2.75
N PRO A 134 -0.21 25.85 -3.85
CA PRO A 134 -0.60 26.36 -5.15
C PRO A 134 -1.96 25.77 -5.54
N PRO A 135 -2.85 26.58 -6.14
CA PRO A 135 -4.04 26.03 -6.76
C PRO A 135 -3.64 25.09 -7.90
N GLY A 136 -4.38 23.98 -8.05
CA GLY A 136 -4.13 22.97 -9.08
C GLY A 136 -5.18 22.99 -10.19
#